data_AF-A0A969RN56-F1
#
_entry.id   AF-A0A969RN56-F1
#
_cell.length_a   1.000
_cell.length_b   1.000
_cell.length_c   1.000
_cell.angle_alpha   90.00
_cell.angle_beta   90.00
_cell.angle_gamma   90.00
#
_symmetry.space_group_name_H-M   'P 1'
#
loop_
_entity.id
_entity.type
_entity.pdbx_description
1 polymer ?
#
loop_
_entity_poly.entity_id
_entity_poly.type
_entity_poly.pdbx_seq_one_letter_code
_entity_poly.pdbx_strand_id
1 'polypeptide(L)'
;MTTAEAQQIFDDANYLWFYEGLTQQAIATYKEALTLDNQNPVVAYQLAKALYSIGEREEALNYLNIAEQHRDRLSEQGQQYLDEFKEQYMADALGQVEHSFPASQFDIAQLEQKRLTRREWFRIALEAYELELYGVALRAYELYEGDFVDFDLMKDEEEVRYQIELNLGMLEEMSQKSSDEKKSS
;
A
#
# COMPACT_ATOMS: atom_id res chain seq x y z
N MET A 1 10.00 -21.05 -13.90
CA MET A 1 9.98 -19.90 -12.99
C MET A 1 9.17 -20.30 -11.76
N THR A 2 9.68 -20.00 -10.57
CA THR A 2 9.32 -20.62 -9.28
C THR A 2 8.58 -19.64 -8.36
N THR A 3 7.93 -20.15 -7.31
CA THR A 3 7.32 -19.35 -6.23
C THR A 3 8.28 -18.35 -5.58
N ALA A 4 9.60 -18.62 -5.58
CA ALA A 4 10.60 -17.70 -5.06
C ALA A 4 10.76 -16.43 -5.92
N GLU A 5 10.59 -16.53 -7.24
CA GLU A 5 10.64 -15.36 -8.13
C GLU A 5 9.38 -14.50 -7.97
N ALA A 6 8.21 -15.13 -7.78
CA ALA A 6 6.97 -14.40 -7.48
C ALA A 6 7.04 -13.65 -6.15
N GLN A 7 7.65 -14.26 -5.13
CA GLN A 7 7.88 -13.61 -3.84
C GLN A 7 8.82 -12.40 -3.97
N GLN A 8 9.94 -12.54 -4.69
CA GLN A 8 10.87 -11.42 -4.89
C GLN A 8 10.20 -10.24 -5.60
N ILE A 9 9.43 -10.49 -6.67
CA ILE A 9 8.72 -9.43 -7.39
C ILE A 9 7.68 -8.77 -6.48
N PHE A 10 7.01 -9.54 -5.62
CA PHE A 10 6.08 -8.99 -4.64
C PHE A 10 6.79 -8.11 -3.59
N ASP A 11 7.95 -8.53 -3.08
CA ASP A 11 8.75 -7.75 -2.15
C ASP A 11 9.24 -6.45 -2.80
N ASP A 12 9.68 -6.50 -4.05
CA ASP A 12 10.08 -5.33 -4.83
C ASP A 12 8.90 -4.36 -5.02
N ALA A 13 7.70 -4.88 -5.31
CA ALA A 13 6.48 -4.07 -5.42
C ALA A 13 6.12 -3.39 -4.09
N ASN A 14 6.23 -4.10 -2.95
CA ASN A 14 5.99 -3.51 -1.63
C ASN A 14 7.03 -2.44 -1.29
N TYR A 15 8.30 -2.64 -1.67
CA TYR A 15 9.34 -1.62 -1.50
C TYR A 15 9.03 -0.36 -2.32
N LEU A 16 8.65 -0.52 -3.59
CA LEU A 16 8.23 0.60 -4.44
C LEU A 16 7.03 1.34 -3.85
N TRP A 17 6.09 0.61 -3.26
CA TRP A 17 4.89 1.16 -2.65
C TRP A 17 5.20 1.93 -1.35
N PHE A 18 5.65 1.22 -0.32
CA PHE A 18 5.81 1.76 1.02
C PHE A 18 7.03 2.70 1.11
N TYR A 19 8.17 2.36 0.51
CA TYR A 19 9.40 3.13 0.70
C TYR A 19 9.66 4.19 -0.36
N GLU A 20 9.44 3.88 -1.64
CA GLU A 20 9.76 4.82 -2.73
C GLU A 20 8.56 5.70 -3.10
N GLY A 21 7.34 5.28 -2.76
CA GLY A 21 6.13 6.00 -3.15
C GLY A 21 5.86 5.96 -4.67
N LEU A 22 6.46 4.99 -5.37
CA LEU A 22 6.35 4.83 -6.82
C LEU A 22 5.11 4.00 -7.17
N THR A 23 3.94 4.50 -6.79
CA THR A 23 2.62 3.84 -6.86
C THR A 23 2.35 3.15 -8.20
N GLN A 24 2.58 3.84 -9.32
CA GLN A 24 2.36 3.29 -10.67
C GLN A 24 3.31 2.13 -11.00
N GLN A 25 4.58 2.23 -10.58
CA GLN A 25 5.56 1.16 -10.77
C GLN A 25 5.24 -0.03 -9.87
N ALA A 26 4.83 0.21 -8.62
CA ALA A 26 4.36 -0.84 -7.71
C ALA A 26 3.17 -1.60 -8.30
N ILE A 27 2.16 -0.91 -8.85
CA ILE A 27 1.01 -1.52 -9.53
C ILE A 27 1.46 -2.41 -10.70
N ALA A 28 2.37 -1.92 -11.56
CA ALA A 28 2.89 -2.70 -12.66
C ALA A 28 3.64 -3.95 -12.16
N THR A 29 4.44 -3.81 -11.11
CA THR A 29 5.24 -4.89 -10.51
C THR A 29 4.35 -5.93 -9.82
N TYR A 30 3.28 -5.52 -9.13
CA TYR A 30 2.27 -6.45 -8.61
C TYR A 30 1.56 -7.23 -9.73
N LYS A 31 1.23 -6.56 -10.84
CA LYS A 31 0.65 -7.23 -12.01
C LYS A 31 1.62 -8.28 -12.57
N GLU A 32 2.92 -8.00 -12.59
CA GLU A 32 3.96 -8.97 -12.94
C GLU A 32 4.01 -10.16 -11.98
N ALA A 33 3.96 -9.93 -10.66
CA ALA A 33 3.90 -11.01 -9.67
C ALA A 33 2.68 -11.92 -9.90
N LEU A 34 1.52 -11.34 -10.24
CA LEU A 34 0.31 -12.09 -10.59
C LEU A 34 0.41 -12.82 -11.94
N THR A 35 1.37 -12.51 -12.82
CA THR A 35 1.58 -13.36 -14.01
C THR A 35 2.18 -14.72 -13.65
N LEU A 36 2.86 -14.82 -12.50
CA LEU A 36 3.47 -16.04 -11.99
C LEU A 36 2.51 -16.85 -11.11
N ASP A 37 1.71 -16.18 -10.28
CA ASP A 37 0.62 -16.78 -9.50
C ASP A 37 -0.61 -15.85 -9.56
N ASN A 38 -1.45 -16.06 -10.57
CA ASN A 38 -2.61 -15.23 -10.86
C ASN A 38 -3.74 -15.31 -9.82
N GLN A 39 -3.61 -16.20 -8.84
CA GLN A 39 -4.59 -16.45 -7.79
C GLN A 39 -4.00 -16.19 -6.40
N ASN A 40 -2.84 -15.55 -6.30
CA ASN A 40 -2.24 -15.23 -5.01
C ASN A 40 -3.09 -14.16 -4.30
N PRO A 41 -3.78 -14.49 -3.19
CA PRO A 41 -4.68 -13.55 -2.55
C PRO A 41 -3.95 -12.41 -1.84
N VAL A 42 -2.70 -12.61 -1.39
CA VAL A 42 -1.90 -11.55 -0.74
C VAL A 42 -1.49 -10.50 -1.77
N VAL A 43 -0.99 -10.94 -2.93
CA VAL A 43 -0.63 -10.03 -4.03
C VAL A 43 -1.86 -9.32 -4.58
N ALA A 44 -2.98 -10.05 -4.76
CA ALA A 44 -4.23 -9.47 -5.23
C ALA A 44 -4.79 -8.41 -4.25
N TYR A 45 -4.74 -8.67 -2.94
CA TYR A 45 -5.11 -7.70 -1.91
C TYR A 45 -4.25 -6.43 -2.00
N GLN A 46 -2.92 -6.57 -2.06
CA GLN A 46 -2.02 -5.42 -2.15
C GLN A 46 -2.20 -4.62 -3.43
N LEU A 47 -2.38 -5.29 -4.56
CA LEU A 47 -2.70 -4.63 -5.82
C LEU A 47 -4.04 -3.90 -5.75
N ALA A 48 -5.04 -4.45 -5.08
CA ALA A 48 -6.32 -3.78 -4.90
C ALA A 48 -6.19 -2.51 -4.05
N LYS A 49 -5.48 -2.55 -2.93
CA LYS A 49 -5.13 -1.34 -2.15
C LYS A 49 -4.41 -0.33 -3.03
N ALA A 50 -3.52 -0.83 -3.89
CA ALA A 50 -2.72 0.01 -4.73
C ALA A 50 -3.54 0.82 -5.75
N LEU A 51 -4.41 0.11 -6.47
CA LEU A 51 -5.36 0.67 -7.42
C LEU A 51 -6.39 1.57 -6.73
N TYR A 52 -6.82 1.21 -5.52
CA TYR A 52 -7.73 2.02 -4.73
C TYR A 52 -7.17 3.42 -4.47
N SER A 53 -5.89 3.52 -4.07
CA SER A 53 -5.24 4.79 -3.76
C SER A 53 -5.22 5.79 -4.93
N ILE A 54 -5.20 5.30 -6.18
CA ILE A 54 -5.16 6.12 -7.38
C ILE A 54 -6.55 6.37 -7.97
N GLY A 55 -7.60 5.87 -7.30
CA GLY A 55 -8.99 6.04 -7.73
C GLY A 55 -9.47 5.02 -8.77
N GLU A 56 -8.67 4.00 -9.10
CA GLU A 56 -9.05 2.92 -10.03
C GLU A 56 -9.96 1.90 -9.33
N ARG A 57 -11.13 2.37 -8.88
CA ARG A 57 -12.05 1.63 -8.01
C ARG A 57 -12.55 0.33 -8.65
N GLU A 58 -12.95 0.37 -9.92
CA GLU A 58 -13.45 -0.82 -10.62
C GLU A 58 -12.39 -1.93 -10.70
N GLU A 59 -11.14 -1.56 -11.03
CA GLU A 59 -10.04 -2.52 -11.11
C GLU A 59 -9.65 -3.05 -9.72
N ALA A 60 -9.61 -2.17 -8.70
CA ALA A 60 -9.39 -2.56 -7.32
C ALA A 60 -10.43 -3.61 -6.84
N LEU A 61 -11.71 -3.41 -7.14
CA LEU A 61 -12.77 -4.36 -6.79
C LEU A 61 -12.57 -5.73 -7.44
N ASN A 62 -12.10 -5.76 -8.69
CA ASN A 62 -11.81 -7.03 -9.37
C ASN A 62 -10.73 -7.82 -8.63
N TYR A 63 -9.66 -7.17 -8.19
CA TYR A 63 -8.60 -7.83 -7.43
C TYR A 63 -9.00 -8.19 -6.00
N LEU A 64 -9.88 -7.41 -5.34
CA LEU A 64 -10.49 -7.82 -4.08
C LEU A 64 -11.34 -9.08 -4.21
N ASN A 65 -12.05 -9.22 -5.33
CA ASN A 65 -12.81 -10.44 -5.60
C ASN A 65 -11.88 -11.65 -5.82
N ILE A 66 -10.70 -11.47 -6.43
CA ILE A 66 -9.69 -12.53 -6.55
C ILE A 66 -9.16 -12.92 -5.17
N ALA A 67 -8.79 -11.95 -4.33
CA ALA A 67 -8.35 -12.20 -2.96
C ALA A 67 -9.42 -12.95 -2.15
N GLU A 68 -10.69 -12.57 -2.30
CA GLU A 68 -11.83 -13.24 -1.66
C GLU A 68 -12.03 -14.68 -2.16
N GLN A 69 -11.95 -14.91 -3.47
CA GLN A 69 -12.13 -16.24 -4.07
C GLN A 69 -11.07 -17.23 -3.60
N HIS A 70 -9.88 -16.72 -3.25
CA HIS A 70 -8.73 -17.50 -2.81
C HIS A 70 -8.38 -17.25 -1.33
N ARG A 71 -9.37 -16.80 -0.55
CA ARG A 71 -9.24 -16.48 0.88
C ARG A 71 -8.74 -17.66 1.71
N ASP A 72 -9.00 -18.89 1.26
CA ASP A 72 -8.53 -20.13 1.89
C ASP A 72 -7.00 -20.24 1.96
N ARG A 73 -6.27 -19.47 1.14
CA ARG A 73 -4.79 -19.39 1.15
C ARG A 73 -4.25 -18.27 2.05
N LEU A 74 -5.12 -17.47 2.67
CA LEU A 74 -4.76 -16.45 3.67
C LEU A 74 -4.77 -17.04 5.08
N SER A 75 -3.90 -16.54 5.96
CA SER A 75 -3.99 -16.82 7.39
C SER A 75 -5.28 -16.25 7.99
N GLU A 76 -5.67 -16.66 9.20
CA GLU A 76 -6.84 -16.07 9.88
C GLU A 76 -6.73 -14.53 9.98
N GLN A 77 -5.53 -14.02 10.30
CA GLN A 77 -5.22 -12.59 10.28
C GLN A 77 -5.37 -12.00 8.87
N GLY A 78 -4.84 -12.66 7.84
CA GLY A 78 -5.00 -12.23 6.44
C GLY A 78 -6.45 -12.11 6.01
N GLN A 79 -7.31 -13.01 6.50
CA GLN A 79 -8.75 -12.94 6.28
C GLN A 79 -9.37 -11.73 6.96
N GLN A 80 -8.97 -11.42 8.19
CA GLN A 80 -9.43 -10.23 8.92
C GLN A 80 -9.04 -8.93 8.20
N TYR A 81 -7.78 -8.80 7.76
CA TYR A 81 -7.34 -7.62 7.01
C TYR A 81 -8.09 -7.44 5.68
N LEU A 82 -8.42 -8.55 5.01
CA LEU A 82 -9.23 -8.51 3.80
C LEU A 82 -10.66 -8.03 4.10
N ASP A 83 -11.26 -8.50 5.21
CA ASP A 83 -12.61 -8.07 5.62
C ASP A 83 -12.65 -6.59 5.97
N GLU A 84 -11.73 -6.12 6.81
CA GLU A 84 -11.64 -4.71 7.23
C GLU A 84 -11.49 -3.78 6.03
N PHE A 85 -10.57 -4.10 5.11
CA PHE A 85 -10.36 -3.27 3.93
C PHE A 85 -11.58 -3.28 3.00
N LYS A 86 -12.28 -4.42 2.85
CA LYS A 86 -13.50 -4.49 2.05
C LYS A 86 -14.65 -3.69 2.68
N GLU A 87 -14.78 -3.71 4.00
CA GLU A 87 -15.76 -2.88 4.71
C GLU A 87 -15.49 -1.38 4.47
N GLN A 88 -14.22 -0.96 4.59
CA GLN A 88 -13.81 0.41 4.28
C GLN A 88 -14.11 0.76 2.81
N TYR A 89 -13.71 -0.10 1.88
CA TYR A 89 -13.96 0.10 0.44
C TYR A 89 -15.44 0.30 0.14
N MET A 90 -16.32 -0.53 0.74
CA MET A 90 -17.77 -0.46 0.53
C MET A 90 -18.39 0.77 1.19
N ALA A 91 -17.89 1.18 2.37
CA ALA A 91 -18.30 2.42 3.02
C ALA A 91 -17.98 3.63 2.12
N ASP A 92 -16.78 3.67 1.55
CA ASP A 92 -16.34 4.75 0.65
C ASP A 92 -17.09 4.74 -0.70
N ALA A 93 -17.45 3.56 -1.22
CA ALA A 93 -18.25 3.41 -2.44
C ALA A 93 -19.69 3.94 -2.29
N LEU A 94 -20.23 4.03 -1.07
CA LEU A 94 -21.56 4.56 -0.77
C LEU A 94 -21.58 6.10 -0.58
N GLY A 95 -20.42 6.77 -0.54
CA GLY A 95 -20.35 8.22 -0.65
C GLY A 95 -19.08 8.89 -0.10
N GLN A 96 -18.39 9.63 -0.99
CA GLN A 96 -17.64 10.88 -0.75
C GLN A 96 -16.23 10.87 -0.14
N VAL A 97 -15.34 9.94 -0.50
CA VAL A 97 -13.89 10.24 -0.38
C VAL A 97 -13.36 10.69 -1.73
N GLU A 98 -13.47 11.99 -1.97
CA GLU A 98 -12.75 12.68 -3.04
C GLU A 98 -11.36 12.99 -2.46
N HIS A 99 -10.35 12.15 -2.76
CA HIS A 99 -8.96 12.43 -2.41
C HIS A 99 -8.56 13.74 -3.10
N SER A 100 -8.53 14.81 -2.32
CA SER A 100 -8.58 16.19 -2.82
C SER A 100 -7.20 16.69 -3.28
N PHE A 101 -6.17 15.86 -3.17
CA PHE A 101 -4.88 16.09 -3.79
C PHE A 101 -4.33 14.73 -4.27
N PRO A 102 -3.43 14.68 -5.26
CA PRO A 102 -3.05 13.37 -5.77
C PRO A 102 -1.63 13.01 -5.35
N ALA A 103 -1.40 12.81 -4.04
CA ALA A 103 -0.17 12.18 -3.58
C ALA A 103 0.08 10.83 -4.30
N SER A 104 -0.99 10.11 -4.64
CA SER A 104 -0.94 8.85 -5.37
C SER A 104 -0.75 8.97 -6.89
N GLN A 105 -0.95 10.15 -7.50
CA GLN A 105 -0.77 10.32 -8.96
C GLN A 105 0.59 10.90 -9.34
N PHE A 106 1.41 11.31 -8.37
CA PHE A 106 2.74 11.85 -8.63
C PHE A 106 3.80 11.08 -7.85
N ASP A 107 4.91 10.77 -8.51
CA ASP A 107 6.12 10.39 -7.80
C ASP A 107 6.77 11.62 -7.15
N ILE A 108 7.68 11.37 -6.19
CA ILE A 108 8.40 12.44 -5.48
C ILE A 108 9.16 13.35 -6.44
N ALA A 109 9.81 12.80 -7.46
CA ALA A 109 10.59 13.59 -8.41
C ALA A 109 9.70 14.57 -9.19
N GLN A 110 8.47 14.19 -9.51
CA GLN A 110 7.47 15.04 -10.14
C GLN A 110 6.91 16.08 -9.18
N LEU A 111 6.71 15.74 -7.91
CA LEU A 111 6.28 16.69 -6.88
C LEU A 111 7.33 17.76 -6.61
N GLU A 112 8.62 17.40 -6.54
CA GLU A 112 9.72 18.33 -6.33
C GLU A 112 9.91 19.33 -7.49
N GLN A 113 9.53 18.94 -8.71
CA GLN A 113 9.53 19.85 -9.87
C GLN A 113 8.40 20.88 -9.81
N LYS A 114 7.36 20.63 -8.99
CA LYS A 114 6.26 21.58 -8.80
C LYS A 114 6.69 22.67 -7.82
N ARG A 115 6.27 23.90 -8.07
CA ARG A 115 6.46 25.03 -7.15
C ARG A 115 5.41 24.99 -6.03
N LEU A 116 5.49 23.97 -5.20
CA LEU A 116 4.58 23.75 -4.08
C LEU A 116 4.92 24.66 -2.91
N THR A 117 3.88 25.16 -2.27
CA THR A 117 3.95 25.88 -1.00
C THR A 117 4.09 24.90 0.15
N ARG A 118 4.55 25.42 1.29
CA ARG A 118 4.63 24.67 2.55
C ARG A 118 3.31 23.98 2.93
N ARG A 119 2.17 24.67 2.76
CA ARG A 119 0.84 24.11 3.07
C ARG A 119 0.48 22.95 2.14
N GLU A 120 0.94 22.99 0.89
CA GLU A 120 0.71 21.90 -0.07
C GLU A 120 1.57 20.68 0.28
N TRP A 121 2.85 20.87 0.66
CA TRP A 121 3.68 19.78 1.16
C TRP A 121 3.10 19.09 2.40
N PHE A 122 2.59 19.87 3.36
CA PHE A 122 1.93 19.30 4.53
C PHE A 122 0.70 18.45 4.17
N ARG A 123 -0.13 18.93 3.23
CA ARG A 123 -1.30 18.18 2.76
C ARG A 123 -0.91 16.88 2.05
N ILE A 124 0.11 16.94 1.19
CA ILE A 124 0.66 15.76 0.52
C ILE A 124 1.15 14.76 1.57
N ALA A 125 1.84 15.21 2.61
CA ALA A 125 2.37 14.32 3.63
C ALA A 125 1.28 13.57 4.40
N LEU A 126 0.22 14.28 4.82
CA LEU A 126 -0.92 13.68 5.50
C LEU A 126 -1.65 12.66 4.61
N GLU A 127 -1.96 13.04 3.37
CA GLU A 127 -2.67 12.17 2.44
C GLU A 127 -1.82 10.96 2.04
N ALA A 128 -0.53 11.17 1.75
CA ALA A 128 0.39 10.08 1.45
C ALA A 128 0.46 9.09 2.61
N TYR A 129 0.48 9.57 3.86
CA TYR A 129 0.48 8.70 5.03
C TYR A 129 -0.83 7.90 5.15
N GLU A 130 -1.99 8.53 4.94
CA GLU A 130 -3.30 7.85 4.95
C GLU A 130 -3.41 6.79 3.85
N LEU A 131 -2.75 7.00 2.72
CA LEU A 131 -2.69 6.07 1.59
C LEU A 131 -1.52 5.07 1.68
N GLU A 132 -0.78 5.07 2.80
CA GLU A 132 0.40 4.22 3.03
C GLU A 132 1.55 4.42 2.03
N LEU A 133 1.57 5.57 1.34
CA LEU A 133 2.65 6.03 0.47
C LEU A 133 3.77 6.64 1.32
N TYR A 134 4.32 5.85 2.25
CA TYR A 134 5.18 6.36 3.31
C TYR A 134 6.46 7.04 2.80
N GLY A 135 7.00 6.60 1.66
CA GLY A 135 8.08 7.29 0.94
C GLY A 135 7.72 8.72 0.55
N VAL A 136 6.52 8.90 -0.02
CA VAL A 136 5.99 10.23 -0.34
C VAL A 136 5.78 11.05 0.92
N ALA A 137 5.22 10.43 1.96
CA ALA A 137 4.94 11.08 3.23
C ALA A 137 6.22 11.59 3.90
N LEU A 138 7.24 10.75 4.03
CA LEU A 138 8.57 11.09 4.57
C LEU A 138 9.13 12.30 3.86
N ARG A 139 9.21 12.24 2.53
CA ARG A 139 9.82 13.31 1.75
C ARG A 139 9.01 14.61 1.81
N ALA A 140 7.68 14.51 1.82
CA ALA A 140 6.82 15.68 1.96
C ALA A 140 6.94 16.32 3.36
N TYR A 141 7.13 15.54 4.42
CA TYR A 141 7.44 16.05 5.76
C TYR A 141 8.81 16.73 5.84
N GLU A 142 9.83 16.20 5.16
CA GLU A 142 11.16 16.85 5.07
C GLU A 142 11.08 18.22 4.39
N LEU A 143 10.37 18.31 3.26
CA LEU A 143 10.26 19.53 2.45
C LEU A 143 9.32 20.59 3.06
N TYR A 144 8.57 20.23 4.10
CA TYR A 144 7.66 21.14 4.81
C TYR A 144 8.38 22.19 5.69
N GLU A 145 9.69 22.08 5.97
CA GLU A 145 10.51 22.97 6.83
C GLU A 145 9.78 24.19 7.46
N GLY A 146 9.43 24.13 8.76
CA GLY A 146 9.25 25.36 9.55
C GLY A 146 8.61 25.24 10.95
N ASP A 147 8.60 26.38 11.65
CA ASP A 147 8.38 26.50 13.11
C ASP A 147 6.91 26.53 13.59
N PHE A 148 5.96 25.82 12.97
CA PHE A 148 4.55 25.88 13.40
C PHE A 148 4.03 24.56 14.01
N VAL A 149 3.31 24.74 15.12
CA VAL A 149 3.14 23.84 16.26
C VAL A 149 1.89 22.98 16.12
N ASP A 150 1.93 21.96 15.27
CA ASP A 150 0.98 20.84 15.41
C ASP A 150 1.74 19.51 15.33
N PHE A 151 2.63 19.32 16.32
CA PHE A 151 3.42 18.10 16.52
C PHE A 151 2.53 16.86 16.71
N ASP A 152 1.27 17.03 17.12
CA ASP A 152 0.34 15.92 17.31
C ASP A 152 -0.16 15.34 15.96
N LEU A 153 -0.09 16.13 14.87
CA LEU A 153 -0.47 15.69 13.51
C LEU A 153 0.75 15.31 12.65
N MET A 154 1.92 15.89 12.93
CA MET A 154 3.13 15.61 12.17
C MET A 154 3.78 14.31 12.66
N LYS A 155 3.78 13.30 11.79
CA LYS A 155 4.51 12.05 12.03
C LYS A 155 5.99 12.31 11.77
N ASP A 156 6.85 11.88 12.68
CA ASP A 156 8.29 11.95 12.46
C ASP A 156 8.78 10.78 11.60
N GLU A 157 10.05 10.86 11.17
CA GLU A 157 10.66 9.84 10.32
C GLU A 157 10.61 8.45 10.98
N GLU A 158 10.78 8.38 12.30
CA GLU A 158 10.81 7.12 13.06
C GLU A 158 9.44 6.44 13.04
N GLU A 159 8.37 7.19 13.31
CA GLU A 159 7.00 6.68 13.27
C GLU A 159 6.60 6.23 11.86
N VAL A 160 6.97 6.98 10.82
CA VAL A 160 6.66 6.57 9.44
C VAL A 160 7.43 5.31 9.06
N ARG A 161 8.72 5.19 9.44
CA ARG A 161 9.50 3.95 9.24
C ARG A 161 8.91 2.77 10.00
N TYR A 162 8.46 2.98 11.24
CA TYR A 162 7.79 1.98 12.03
C TYR A 162 6.53 1.45 11.33
N GLN A 163 5.73 2.33 10.72
CA GLN A 163 4.56 1.90 9.96
C GLN A 163 4.90 1.08 8.72
N ILE A 164 6.03 1.38 8.06
CA ILE A 164 6.50 0.55 6.93
C ILE A 164 6.84 -0.85 7.42
N GLU A 165 7.63 -0.96 8.51
CA GLU A 165 8.00 -2.25 9.10
C GLU A 165 6.77 -3.04 9.57
N LEU A 166 5.79 -2.35 10.18
CA LEU A 166 4.54 -2.94 10.61
C LEU A 166 3.75 -3.52 9.42
N ASN A 167 3.62 -2.76 8.33
CA ASN A 167 2.92 -3.23 7.14
C ASN A 167 3.65 -4.39 6.45
N LEU A 168 4.98 -4.38 6.38
CA LEU A 168 5.73 -5.52 5.85
C LEU A 168 5.56 -6.77 6.72
N GLY A 169 5.62 -6.62 8.05
CA GLY A 169 5.37 -7.71 8.99
C GLY A 169 3.94 -8.26 8.87
N MET A 170 2.94 -7.39 8.75
CA MET A 170 1.56 -7.75 8.49
C MET A 170 1.45 -8.65 7.25
N LEU A 171 2.10 -8.29 6.13
CA LEU A 171 2.03 -9.08 4.89
C LEU A 171 2.63 -10.48 5.03
N GLU A 172 3.71 -10.61 5.81
CA GLU A 172 4.24 -11.93 6.15
C GLU A 172 3.23 -12.76 6.94
N GLU A 173 2.51 -12.13 7.88
CA GLU A 173 1.46 -12.79 8.67
C GLU A 173 0.22 -13.11 7.84
N MET A 174 -0.14 -12.27 6.86
CA MET A 174 -1.26 -12.51 5.93
C MET A 174 -1.06 -13.79 5.13
N SER A 175 0.20 -14.07 4.76
CA SER A 175 0.55 -15.31 4.09
C SER A 175 0.39 -16.49 5.05
N GLN A 176 -0.17 -17.60 4.58
CA GLN A 176 0.01 -18.87 5.25
C GLN A 176 1.49 -19.28 5.10
N LYS A 177 2.38 -18.81 5.99
CA LYS A 177 3.68 -19.47 6.17
C LYS A 177 3.34 -20.93 6.48
N SER A 178 3.66 -21.83 5.56
CA SER A 178 3.32 -23.26 5.60
C SER A 178 3.67 -23.90 6.94
N SER A 179 2.74 -23.84 7.89
CA SER A 179 2.84 -24.54 9.18
C SER A 179 2.82 -26.07 9.02
N ASP A 180 2.64 -26.58 7.80
CA ASP A 180 2.44 -27.99 7.52
C ASP A 180 3.67 -28.72 6.92
N GLU A 181 4.73 -28.02 6.51
CA GLU A 181 5.89 -28.70 5.89
C GLU A 181 6.98 -29.19 6.86
N LYS A 182 6.79 -29.09 8.18
CA LYS A 182 7.76 -29.60 9.17
C LYS A 182 7.23 -30.59 10.21
N LYS A 183 6.07 -31.21 9.98
CA LYS A 183 5.58 -32.31 10.83
C LYS A 183 5.42 -33.67 10.14
N SER A 184 5.85 -33.81 8.89
CA SER A 184 5.79 -35.10 8.18
C SER A 184 7.04 -35.32 7.32
N SER A 185 8.18 -35.58 7.96
CA SER A 185 9.29 -36.40 7.43
C SER A 185 10.20 -36.82 8.57
#